data_AF-A0A379W0G5-F1
#
_entry.id   AF-A0A379W0G5-F1
#
_cell.length_a   1.000
_cell.length_b   1.000
_cell.length_c   1.000
_cell.angle_alpha   90.00
_cell.angle_beta   90.00
_cell.angle_gamma   90.00
#
_symmetry.space_group_name_H-M   'P 1'
#
loop_
_entity.id
_entity.type
_entity.pdbx_description
1 polymer ?
#
loop_
_entity_poly.entity_id
_entity_poly.type
_entity_poly.pdbx_seq_one_letter_code
_entity_poly.pdbx_strand_id
1 'polypeptide(L)'
;MNLDEVITGVVLAGGKARRMGGADKGLLELDGKPLWRHVADALAPQLATVVISANRHLDIYQASGLKVIPDSIADFPGPLAGMLSVFQQVAGDWFLFCPCDNPCIPTTWSIV
;
A
#
# COMPACT_ATOMS: atom_id res chain seq x y z
N MET A 1 6.10 12.76 -21.50
CA MET A 1 5.06 12.31 -20.56
C MET A 1 5.80 12.04 -19.27
N ASN A 2 5.51 12.77 -18.19
CA ASN A 2 6.21 12.58 -16.93
C ASN A 2 5.65 11.32 -16.28
N LEU A 3 6.45 10.26 -16.13
CA LEU A 3 5.96 8.95 -15.67
C LEU A 3 5.33 9.03 -14.27
N ASP A 4 5.80 9.96 -13.45
CA ASP A 4 5.36 10.22 -12.08
C ASP A 4 3.88 10.67 -11.98
N GLU A 5 3.35 11.27 -13.05
CA GLU A 5 1.93 11.65 -13.15
C GLU A 5 1.02 10.48 -13.57
N VAL A 6 1.60 9.39 -14.10
CA VAL A 6 0.86 8.25 -14.68
C VAL A 6 0.87 7.03 -13.73
N ILE A 7 1.82 6.95 -12.80
CA ILE A 7 1.97 5.81 -11.91
C ILE A 7 1.18 6.01 -10.61
N THR A 8 0.33 5.05 -10.27
CA THR A 8 -0.32 4.97 -8.96
C THR A 8 0.54 4.18 -7.97
N GLY A 9 0.89 4.79 -6.84
CA GLY A 9 1.56 4.11 -5.74
C GLY A 9 0.58 3.31 -4.89
N VAL A 10 0.95 2.09 -4.53
CA VAL A 10 0.09 1.19 -3.75
C VAL A 10 0.86 0.61 -2.58
N VAL A 11 0.41 0.93 -1.37
CA VAL A 11 0.91 0.31 -0.14
C VAL A 11 0.09 -0.94 0.15
N LEU A 12 0.73 -2.11 0.09
CA LEU A 12 0.11 -3.40 0.43
C LEU A 12 0.19 -3.62 1.95
N ALA A 13 -0.88 -3.22 2.66
CA ALA A 13 -1.08 -3.42 4.09
C ALA A 13 -2.04 -4.59 4.42
N GLY A 14 -2.54 -5.29 3.40
CA GLY A 14 -3.43 -6.44 3.52
C GLY A 14 -2.72 -7.79 3.70
N GLY A 15 -3.37 -8.70 4.42
CA GLY A 15 -2.95 -10.10 4.52
C GLY A 15 -3.52 -10.82 5.74
N LYS A 16 -3.54 -12.16 5.72
CA LYS A 16 -4.12 -12.98 6.81
C LYS A 16 -3.27 -13.01 8.11
N ALA A 17 -2.13 -12.30 8.16
CA ALA A 17 -1.23 -12.21 9.32
C ALA A 17 -0.90 -13.56 10.02
N ARG A 18 -0.91 -14.68 9.28
CA ARG A 18 -0.84 -16.05 9.84
C ARG A 18 0.47 -16.34 10.58
N ARG A 19 1.56 -15.65 10.25
CA ARG A 19 2.89 -15.84 10.85
C ARG A 19 3.22 -14.85 11.99
N MET A 20 2.35 -13.88 12.26
CA MET A 20 2.55 -12.82 13.27
C MET A 20 1.45 -12.81 14.33
N GLY A 21 0.89 -13.98 14.65
CA GLY A 21 -0.14 -14.10 15.69
C GLY A 21 -1.41 -13.28 15.44
N GLY A 22 -1.71 -12.92 14.19
CA GLY A 22 -2.88 -12.10 13.84
C GLY A 22 -2.65 -10.59 13.89
N ALA A 23 -1.49 -10.12 14.38
CA ALA A 23 -1.16 -8.69 14.43
C ALA A 23 -1.18 -8.05 13.03
N ASP A 24 -1.64 -6.81 12.96
CA ASP A 24 -1.57 -6.04 11.72
C ASP A 24 -0.18 -5.46 11.54
N LYS A 25 0.62 -6.09 10.67
CA LYS A 25 2.01 -5.69 10.44
C LYS A 25 2.13 -4.23 10.03
N GLY A 26 1.19 -3.73 9.23
CA GLY A 26 1.25 -2.35 8.76
C GLY A 26 1.17 -1.35 9.92
N LEU A 27 0.42 -1.69 10.97
CA LEU A 27 0.21 -0.85 12.16
C LEU A 27 1.31 -1.00 13.22
N LEU A 28 2.27 -1.91 13.03
CA LEU A 28 3.45 -1.94 13.89
C LEU A 28 4.22 -0.62 13.73
N GLU A 29 4.69 -0.07 14.83
CA GLU A 29 5.38 1.20 14.84
C GLU A 29 6.88 1.00 14.73
N LEU A 30 7.50 1.84 13.89
CA LEU A 30 8.93 2.08 13.86
C LEU A 30 9.12 3.57 14.16
N ASP A 31 9.89 3.87 15.22
CA ASP A 31 10.12 5.23 15.71
C ASP A 31 8.82 6.04 15.94
N GLY A 32 7.79 5.39 16.50
CA GLY A 32 6.49 6.00 16.82
C GLY A 32 5.61 6.31 15.60
N LYS A 33 5.97 5.81 14.41
CA LYS A 33 5.16 5.91 13.18
C LYS A 33 4.86 4.52 12.63
N PRO A 34 3.60 4.23 12.23
CA PRO A 34 3.24 2.94 11.62
C PRO A 34 4.08 2.62 10.37
N LEU A 35 4.49 1.36 10.20
CA LEU A 35 5.28 0.90 9.05
C LEU A 35 4.66 1.28 7.70
N TRP A 36 3.34 1.10 7.56
CA TRP A 36 2.63 1.47 6.33
C TRP A 36 2.78 2.97 6.00
N ARG A 37 2.86 3.83 7.03
CA ARG A 37 2.95 5.28 6.87
C ARG A 37 4.33 5.70 6.40
N HIS A 38 5.39 5.03 6.86
CA HIS A 38 6.75 5.26 6.33
C HIS A 38 6.81 5.01 4.83
N VAL A 39 6.22 3.90 4.37
CA VAL A 39 6.16 3.57 2.94
C VAL A 39 5.32 4.59 2.17
N ALA A 40 4.14 4.97 2.68
CA ALA A 40 3.29 5.97 2.04
C ALA A 40 3.98 7.33 1.93
N ASP A 41 4.68 7.77 2.98
CA ASP A 41 5.43 9.03 3.01
C ASP A 41 6.62 9.04 2.06
N ALA A 42 7.25 7.88 1.83
CA ALA A 42 8.33 7.76 0.85
C ALA A 42 7.81 7.77 -0.60
N LEU A 43 6.61 7.23 -0.85
CA LEU A 43 5.98 7.22 -2.18
C LEU A 43 5.36 8.57 -2.56
N ALA A 44 4.73 9.27 -1.62
CA ALA A 44 3.92 10.46 -1.90
C ALA A 44 4.66 11.62 -2.63
N PRO A 45 5.95 11.91 -2.35
CA PRO A 45 6.68 12.96 -3.09
C PRO A 45 7.00 12.58 -4.54
N GLN A 46 6.97 11.29 -4.88
CA GLN A 46 7.39 10.76 -6.18
C GLN A 46 6.20 10.47 -7.11
N LEU A 47 4.98 10.43 -6.58
CA LEU A 47 3.80 9.93 -7.29
C LEU A 47 2.60 10.85 -7.07
N ALA A 48 1.86 11.13 -8.14
CA ALA A 48 0.66 11.97 -8.05
C ALA A 48 -0.47 11.32 -7.22
N THR A 49 -0.54 9.99 -7.18
CA THR A 49 -1.57 9.25 -6.44
C THR A 49 -0.95 8.12 -5.62
N VAL A 50 -1.35 8.03 -4.35
CA VAL A 50 -1.01 6.92 -3.45
C VAL A 50 -2.27 6.37 -2.81
N VAL A 51 -2.42 5.04 -2.83
CA VAL A 51 -3.53 4.30 -2.23
C VAL A 51 -3.02 3.20 -1.30
N ILE A 52 -3.88 2.74 -0.39
CA ILE A 52 -3.56 1.66 0.54
C ILE A 52 -4.46 0.47 0.22
N SER A 53 -3.89 -0.72 0.03
CA SER A 53 -4.64 -1.98 0.01
C SER A 53 -4.65 -2.58 1.41
N ALA A 54 -5.82 -2.65 2.05
CA ALA A 54 -5.97 -3.16 3.43
C ALA A 54 -7.33 -3.84 3.62
N ASN A 55 -7.37 -4.88 4.47
CA ASN A 55 -8.57 -5.70 4.71
C ASN A 55 -9.07 -5.66 6.15
N ARG A 56 -8.36 -4.95 7.04
CA ARG A 56 -8.62 -4.87 8.48
C ARG A 56 -8.25 -3.46 8.96
N HIS A 57 -8.81 -3.05 10.10
CA HIS A 57 -8.54 -1.74 10.71
C HIS A 57 -8.70 -0.57 9.72
N LEU A 58 -9.71 -0.68 8.84
CA LEU A 58 -9.87 0.23 7.69
C LEU A 58 -10.02 1.69 8.15
N ASP A 59 -10.69 1.90 9.28
CA ASP A 59 -10.84 3.17 9.96
C ASP A 59 -9.50 3.83 10.30
N ILE A 60 -8.53 3.05 10.81
CA ILE A 60 -7.18 3.54 11.14
C ILE A 60 -6.44 4.00 9.88
N TYR A 61 -6.50 3.23 8.80
CA TYR A 61 -5.87 3.61 7.54
C TYR A 61 -6.57 4.80 6.88
N GLN A 62 -7.90 4.85 6.91
CA GLN A 62 -8.71 5.94 6.35
C GLN A 62 -8.49 7.27 7.06
N ALA A 63 -8.18 7.25 8.37
CA ALA A 63 -7.85 8.46 9.13
C ALA A 63 -6.64 9.23 8.58
N SER A 64 -5.82 8.60 7.73
CA SER A 64 -4.71 9.24 7.03
C SER A 64 -5.10 10.16 5.88
N GLY A 65 -6.35 10.08 5.41
CA GLY A 65 -6.84 10.75 4.21
C GLY A 65 -6.53 10.03 2.89
N LEU A 66 -5.76 8.94 2.90
CA LEU A 66 -5.50 8.14 1.70
C LEU A 66 -6.67 7.22 1.37
N LYS A 67 -6.89 6.97 0.07
CA LYS A 67 -7.90 6.02 -0.40
C LYS A 67 -7.49 4.60 0.02
N VAL A 68 -8.36 3.93 0.79
CA VAL A 68 -8.18 2.54 1.21
C VAL A 68 -9.01 1.62 0.33
N ILE A 69 -8.37 0.60 -0.24
CA ILE A 69 -8.93 -0.38 -1.16
C ILE A 69 -9.00 -1.73 -0.46
N PRO A 70 -10.20 -2.23 -0.11
CA PRO A 70 -10.36 -3.60 0.38
C PRO A 70 -10.29 -4.60 -0.77
N ASP A 71 -9.92 -5.84 -0.43
CA ASP A 71 -9.93 -6.94 -1.40
C ASP A 71 -11.35 -7.19 -1.91
N SER A 72 -11.52 -7.28 -3.23
CA SER A 72 -12.81 -7.53 -3.88
C SER A 72 -13.24 -8.99 -3.82
N ILE A 73 -12.30 -9.91 -3.57
CA ILE A 73 -12.55 -11.35 -3.45
C ILE A 73 -12.25 -11.77 -2.01
N ALA A 74 -13.28 -12.20 -1.31
CA ALA A 74 -13.12 -12.80 0.00
C ALA A 74 -12.24 -14.05 -0.07
N ASP A 75 -11.40 -14.24 0.94
CA ASP A 75 -10.58 -15.44 1.16
C ASP A 75 -9.46 -15.76 0.19
N PHE A 76 -9.23 -14.97 -0.86
CA PHE A 76 -8.11 -15.20 -1.77
C PHE A 76 -6.75 -14.95 -1.05
N PRO A 77 -5.83 -15.92 -1.03
CA PRO A 77 -4.63 -15.79 -0.22
C PRO A 77 -3.54 -15.00 -0.95
N GLY A 78 -3.17 -13.85 -0.39
CA GLY A 78 -1.85 -13.25 -0.62
C GLY A 78 -1.84 -11.96 -1.44
N PRO A 79 -0.63 -11.44 -1.74
CA PRO A 79 -0.45 -10.10 -2.30
C PRO A 79 -1.16 -9.86 -3.64
N LEU A 80 -1.28 -10.88 -4.48
CA LEU A 80 -1.93 -10.78 -5.79
C LEU A 80 -3.43 -10.44 -5.70
N ALA A 81 -4.10 -10.85 -4.61
CA ALA A 81 -5.49 -10.49 -4.37
C ALA A 81 -5.65 -8.97 -4.16
N GLY A 82 -4.75 -8.39 -3.36
CA GLY A 82 -4.68 -6.94 -3.16
C GLY A 82 -4.35 -6.18 -4.44
N MET A 83 -3.40 -6.69 -5.24
CA MET A 83 -3.06 -6.09 -6.54
C MET A 83 -4.26 -6.09 -7.50
N LEU A 84 -4.95 -7.23 -7.63
CA LEU A 84 -6.14 -7.36 -8.47
C LEU A 84 -7.25 -6.40 -8.02
N SER A 85 -7.48 -6.30 -6.71
CA SER A 85 -8.52 -5.44 -6.14
C SER A 85 -8.25 -3.96 -6.42
N VAL A 86 -6.98 -3.56 -6.41
CA VAL A 86 -6.56 -2.21 -6.80
C VAL A 86 -6.77 -1.97 -8.29
N PHE A 87 -6.36 -2.89 -9.16
CA PHE A 87 -6.58 -2.77 -10.61
C PHE A 87 -8.06 -2.63 -10.97
N GLN A 88 -8.97 -3.25 -10.20
CA GLN A 88 -10.41 -3.17 -10.43
C GLN A 88 -11.05 -1.86 -9.93
N GLN A 89 -10.43 -1.17 -8.97
CA GLN A 89 -11.06 -0.05 -8.23
C GLN A 89 -10.34 1.30 -8.40
N VAL A 90 -9.18 1.30 -9.04
CA VAL A 90 -8.37 2.48 -9.31
C VAL A 90 -8.02 2.50 -10.79
N ALA A 91 -8.38 3.59 -11.48
CA ALA A 91 -8.01 3.79 -12.86
C ALA A 91 -6.54 4.20 -12.95
N GLY A 92 -5.82 3.64 -13.92
CA GLY A 92 -4.42 3.94 -14.18
C GLY A 92 -3.80 2.88 -15.07
N ASP A 93 -2.76 3.25 -15.81
CA ASP A 93 -2.05 2.33 -16.70
C ASP A 93 -0.87 1.66 -15.99
N TRP A 94 -0.33 2.32 -14.96
CA TRP A 94 0.86 1.87 -14.25
C TRP A 94 0.66 1.94 -12.74
N PHE A 95 1.19 0.93 -12.06
CA PHE A 95 1.08 0.79 -10.62
C PHE A 95 2.44 0.38 -10.03
N LEU A 96 2.84 1.07 -8.96
CA LEU A 96 4.00 0.70 -8.16
C LEU A 96 3.50 0.11 -6.84
N PHE A 97 3.63 -1.21 -6.68
CA PHE A 97 3.27 -1.89 -5.46
C PHE A 97 4.44 -1.99 -4.50
N CYS A 98 4.23 -1.61 -3.24
CA CYS A 98 5.21 -1.75 -2.18
C CYS A 98 4.57 -2.42 -0.95
N PRO A 99 5.19 -3.46 -0.36
CA PRO A 99 4.73 -4.01 0.90
C PRO A 99 4.89 -2.99 2.04
N CYS A 100 3.95 -2.98 2.98
CA CYS A 100 3.97 -2.06 4.12
C CYS A 100 5.16 -2.25 5.08
N ASP A 101 5.86 -3.38 5.05
CA ASP A 101 6.96 -3.71 5.96
C ASP A 101 8.36 -3.38 5.43
N ASN A 102 8.45 -2.61 4.33
CA ASN A 102 9.71 -2.12 3.78
C ASN A 102 9.86 -0.59 3.90
N PRO A 103 10.03 -0.03 5.11
CA PRO A 103 9.98 1.42 5.35
C PRO A 103 11.14 2.20 4.70
N CYS A 104 12.23 1.53 4.31
CA CYS A 104 13.45 2.17 3.79
C CYS A 104 13.52 2.15 2.25
N ILE A 105 12.38 2.23 1.55
CA ILE A 105 12.40 2.34 0.08
C ILE A 105 13.07 3.65 -0.37
N PRO A 106 13.77 3.65 -1.51
CA PRO A 106 14.45 4.84 -2.01
C PRO A 106 13.45 5.94 -2.38
N THR A 107 13.91 7.19 -2.25
CA THR A 107 13.18 8.40 -2.65
C THR A 107 13.30 8.73 -4.14
N THR A 108 13.94 7.85 -4.93
CA THR A 108 14.07 7.97 -6.38
C THR A 108 14.21 6.57 -6.98
N TRP A 109 13.50 6.33 -8.09
CA TRP A 109 13.56 5.08 -8.83
C TRP A 109 14.17 5.32 -10.22
N SER A 110 15.19 4.56 -10.58
CA SER A 110 15.74 4.55 -11.93
C SER A 110 15.41 3.22 -12.60
N ILE A 111 14.64 3.26 -13.68
CA ILE A 111 14.48 2.10 -14.56
C ILE A 111 15.69 2.10 -15.50
N VAL A 112 16.58 1.13 -15.32
CA VAL A 112 17.71 0.85 -16.23
C VAL A 112 17.23 0.09 -17.46
#